data_AF-A0A1H0XID5-F1
#
_entry.id   AF-A0A1H0XID5-F1
#
_cell.length_a   1.000
_cell.length_b   1.000
_cell.length_c   1.000
_cell.angle_alpha   90.00
_cell.angle_beta   90.00
_cell.angle_gamma   90.00
#
_symmetry.space_group_name_H-M   'P 1'
#
loop_
_entity.id
_entity.type
_entity.pdbx_description
1 polymer ?
#
loop_
_entity_poly.entity_id
_entity_poly.type
_entity_poly.pdbx_seq_one_letter_code
_entity_poly.pdbx_strand_id
1 'polypeptide(L)' 'MGKKILKGLIVSIFLLGIVLFIAPQEAEASTYYGNGVSCTKKKCSVNWGQSWTEGVQRWGDHLFG' A
#
# COMPACT_ATOMS: atom_id res chain seq x y z
N MET A 1 -31.06 35.57 0.03
CA MET A 1 -29.84 35.36 -0.77
C MET A 1 -28.95 34.18 -0.31
N GLY A 2 -28.99 33.72 0.95
CA GLY A 2 -28.03 32.72 1.48
C GLY A 2 -28.11 31.28 0.93
N LYS A 3 -29.28 30.78 0.50
CA LYS A 3 -29.42 29.38 0.04
C LYS A 3 -28.64 29.06 -1.24
N LYS A 4 -28.43 30.06 -2.13
CA LYS A 4 -27.67 29.87 -3.37
C LYS A 4 -26.16 29.79 -3.11
N ILE A 5 -25.67 30.61 -2.17
CA ILE A 5 -24.27 30.62 -1.74
C ILE A 5 -23.93 29.31 -1.03
N LEU A 6 -24.81 28.83 -0.14
CA LEU A 6 -24.61 27.57 0.57
C LEU A 6 -24.52 26.37 -0.38
N LYS A 7 -25.38 26.30 -1.40
CA LYS A 7 -25.33 25.25 -2.42
C LYS A 7 -24.03 25.30 -3.23
N GLY A 8 -23.56 26.50 -3.59
CA GLY A 8 -22.27 26.67 -4.27
C GLY A 8 -21.10 26.18 -3.41
N LEU A 9 -21.13 26.47 -2.11
CA LEU A 9 -20.11 26.06 -1.15
C LEU A 9 -20.06 24.53 -1.02
N ILE A 10 -21.21 23.87 -0.89
CA ILE A 10 -21.29 22.40 -0.81
C ILE A 10 -20.74 21.75 -2.08
N VAL A 11 -21.08 22.27 -3.27
CA VAL A 11 -20.56 21.76 -4.55
C VAL A 11 -19.04 21.94 -4.63
N SER A 12 -18.50 23.09 -4.19
CA SER A 12 -17.06 23.33 -4.20
C SER A 12 -16.29 22.38 -3.27
N ILE A 13 -16.83 22.09 -2.08
CA ILE A 13 -16.22 21.16 -1.12
C ILE A 13 -16.22 19.73 -1.68
N PHE A 14 -17.31 19.32 -2.31
CA PHE A 14 -17.43 17.99 -2.91
C PHE A 14 -16.43 17.78 -4.05
N LEU A 15 -16.24 18.79 -4.92
CA LEU A 15 -15.25 18.74 -5.99
C LEU A 15 -13.81 18.70 -5.44
N LEU A 16 -13.51 19.47 -4.39
CA LEU A 16 -12.21 19.42 -3.70
C LEU A 16 -11.94 18.05 -3.06
N GLY A 17 -12.95 17.42 -2.46
CA GLY A 17 -12.83 16.08 -1.89
C GLY A 17 -12.52 15.01 -2.94
N ILE A 18 -13.14 15.09 -4.12
CA ILE A 18 -12.85 14.17 -5.24
C ILE A 18 -11.41 14.32 -5.72
N VAL A 19 -10.90 15.55 -5.86
CA VAL A 19 -9.51 15.80 -6.29
C VAL A 19 -8.50 15.19 -5.31
N LEU A 20 -8.76 15.29 -4.00
CA LEU A 20 -7.91 14.68 -2.96
C LEU A 20 -7.99 13.14 -2.95
N PHE A 21 -9.09 12.55 -3.39
CA PHE A 21 -9.27 11.09 -3.45
C PHE A 21 -8.55 10.45 -4.63
N ILE A 22 -8.39 11.18 -5.74
CA ILE A 22 -7.71 10.70 -6.96
C ILE A 22 -6.18 10.89 -6.86
N ALA A 23 -5.71 11.71 -5.91
CA ALA A 23 -4.29 11.86 -5.67
C ALA A 23 -3.67 10.49 -5.34
N PRO A 24 -2.67 10.04 -6.11
CA PRO A 24 -2.02 8.76 -5.85
C PRO A 24 -1.38 8.82 -4.46
N GLN A 25 -1.83 7.94 -3.57
CA GLN A 25 -1.15 7.70 -2.31
C GLN A 25 0.24 7.21 -2.69
N GLU A 26 1.27 8.01 -2.40
CA GLU A 26 2.68 7.64 -2.55
C GLU A 26 2.84 6.20 -2.04
N ALA A 27 3.02 5.26 -2.97
CA ALA A 27 3.29 3.88 -2.61
C ALA A 27 4.66 3.89 -1.94
N GLU A 28 4.70 3.90 -0.61
CA GLU A 28 5.96 3.89 0.11
C GLU A 28 6.79 2.71 -0.40
N ALA A 29 7.91 3.02 -1.07
CA ALA A 29 8.80 2.01 -1.62
C ALA A 29 9.17 1.03 -0.50
N SER A 30 8.77 -0.23 -0.68
CA SER A 30 9.08 -1.30 0.26
C SER A 30 10.41 -1.94 -0.16
N THR A 31 11.34 -2.03 0.78
CA THR A 31 12.61 -2.73 0.60
C THR A 31 12.41 -4.21 0.97
N TYR A 32 12.81 -5.11 0.07
CA TYR A 32 12.78 -6.55 0.30
C TYR A 32 14.08 -7.04 0.93
N TYR A 33 13.98 -7.80 2.02
CA TYR A 33 15.13 -8.29 2.80
C TYR A 33 15.34 -9.81 2.70
N GLY A 34 14.50 -10.53 1.94
CA GLY A 34 14.55 -11.99 1.82
C GLY A 34 13.62 -12.71 2.81
N ASN A 35 13.36 -14.00 2.57
CA ASN A 35 12.47 -14.86 3.37
C ASN A 35 11.08 -14.24 3.57
N GLY A 36 10.52 -13.58 2.56
CA GLY A 36 9.21 -12.92 2.62
C GLY A 36 9.15 -11.67 3.51
N VAL A 37 10.29 -11.14 3.98
CA VAL A 37 10.33 -9.93 4.81
C VAL A 37 10.49 -8.69 3.93
N SER A 38 9.55 -7.75 4.07
CA SER A 38 9.59 -6.45 3.41
C SER A 38 9.39 -5.33 4.43
N CYS A 39 10.19 -4.27 4.34
CA CYS A 39 10.03 -3.09 5.19
C CYS A 39 9.76 -1.84 4.38
N THR A 40 8.82 -1.04 4.87
CA THR A 40 8.66 0.37 4.53
C THR A 40 9.38 1.22 5.57
N LYS A 41 9.38 2.55 5.43
CA LYS A 41 10.01 3.47 6.39
C LYS A 41 9.42 3.39 7.80
N LYS A 42 8.19 2.88 7.94
CA LYS A 42 7.43 2.87 9.21
C LYS A 42 7.16 1.48 9.77
N LYS A 43 7.15 0.45 8.92
CA LYS A 43 6.77 -0.91 9.33
C LYS A 43 7.49 -1.97 8.51
N CYS A 44 7.81 -3.07 9.16
CA CYS A 44 8.19 -4.32 8.52
C CYS A 44 7.02 -5.30 8.56
N SER A 45 6.83 -6.03 7.46
CA SER A 45 5.79 -7.05 7.33
C SER A 45 6.40 -8.33 6.78
N VAL A 46 5.88 -9.45 7.24
CA VAL A 46 6.27 -10.79 6.76
C VAL A 46 5.13 -11.34 5.91
N ASN A 47 5.42 -11.65 4.66
CA ASN A 47 4.55 -12.43 3.81
C ASN A 47 4.85 -13.92 4.03
N TRP A 48 4.08 -14.53 4.94
CA TRP A 48 4.25 -15.94 5.30
C TRP A 48 4.13 -16.92 4.13
N GLY A 49 3.31 -16.61 3.11
CA GLY A 49 3.21 -17.45 1.91
C GLY A 49 4.50 -17.44 1.09
N GLN A 50 5.11 -16.27 0.93
CA GLN A 50 6.40 -16.13 0.28
C GLN A 50 7.53 -16.75 1.13
N SER A 51 7.55 -16.48 2.44
CA SER A 51 8.52 -17.08 3.37
C SER A 51 8.50 -18.60 3.32
N TRP A 52 7.30 -19.19 3.29
CA TRP A 52 7.14 -20.63 3.18
C TRP A 52 7.68 -21.17 1.85
N THR A 53 7.29 -20.54 0.74
CA THR A 53 7.71 -20.97 -0.60
C THR A 53 9.23 -20.94 -0.75
N GLU A 54 9.87 -19.83 -0.35
CA GLU A 54 11.33 -19.69 -0.38
C GLU A 54 12.02 -20.69 0.57
N GLY A 55 11.41 -20.96 1.73
CA GLY A 55 11.89 -21.96 2.67
C GLY A 55 11.87 -23.38 2.10
N VAL A 56 10.77 -23.79 1.48
CA VAL A 56 10.64 -25.11 0.84
C VAL A 56 11.60 -25.26 -0.32
N GLN A 57 11.75 -24.22 -1.15
CA GLN A 57 12.69 -24.24 -2.27
C GLN A 57 14.12 -24.43 -1.78
N ARG A 58 14.55 -23.63 -0.79
CA ARG A 58 15.90 -23.75 -0.22
C ARG A 58 16.15 -25.09 0.48
N TRP A 59 15.11 -25.67 1.10
CA TRP A 59 15.19 -27.02 1.66
C TRP A 59 15.33 -28.08 0.57
N GLY A 60 14.56 -27.96 -0.53
CA GLY A 60 14.67 -28.85 -1.69
C GLY A 60 16.05 -28.79 -2.33
N ASP A 61 16.58 -27.59 -2.57
CA ASP A 61 17.93 -27.39 -3.12
C ASP A 61 19.00 -28.01 -2.22
N HIS A 62 18.84 -27.96 -0.89
CA HIS A 62 19.79 -28.58 0.03
C HIS A 62 19.73 -30.12 0.04
N LEU A 63 18.58 -30.71 -0.29
CA LEU A 63 18.39 -32.16 -0.28
C LEU A 63 18.67 -32.83 -1.62
N PHE A 64 18.46 -32.11 -2.72
CA PHE A 64 18.46 -32.70 -4.07
C PHE A 64 19.32 -31.93 -5.07
N GLY A 65 19.95 -30.82 -4.66
CA GLY A 65 20.86 -30.01 -5.47
C GLY A 65 22.31 -30.46 -5.42
#